data_AF-A0A848NNS6-F1
#
_entry.id   AF-A0A848NNS6-F1
#
_cell.length_a   1.000
_cell.length_b   1.000
_cell.length_c   1.000
_cell.angle_alpha   90.00
_cell.angle_beta   90.00
_cell.angle_gamma   90.00
#
_symmetry.space_group_name_H-M   'P 1'
#
loop_
_entity.id
_entity.type
_entity.pdbx_description
1 polymer ?
#
loop_
_entity_poly.entity_id
_entity_poly.type
_entity_poly.pdbx_seq_one_letter_code
_entity_poly.pdbx_strand_id
1 'polypeptide(L)'
;MQPPTLPALHLELTTPQTVDGRRAPFQSLWLLVRLAYAHRLSPEQPFVRLADLRGAVSDASTQRMMISRAFRDWQNWGVQAGWGEQRDREPRFLNADKRSQGPFWLTPEDAARVVCLVEGRIADDTDVRAFLGIATTECPTDNAAEATASALSGPAPGTPNPAFWHAFLTARHAMREGRLLHALGAGTHTGGASDAERGGALLALRHAGDAADNDFQRALVTLGEAMAARRLGDSTRASALLSQLRAHRRQRHVLGNDYLAAMERVVTAWCAYDRRDLDLAAGLLARMADPEPGRSLLRYHPQIRFEWNNLSALIERARLLYADTADVAPEVRGQTAQRIVAQFETALAAALESQASDAVQQVAANLGMTCWLLRDALGNSATADGTTDAVRWLAMSEWQALRNGGPLQSAWNAIALMRIARADAPRASLTLADLRTQAGPFAEAFDARYWPQRWADVAALRLREHDSGRHRYGHVQVSGLLLELAWFANADGDHPTTRTAMERLSETTQDLAPHDRAYFVQALKQLAQATEAAP
;
A
#
# COMPACT_ATOMS: atom_id res chain seq x y z
N MET A 1 16.72 51.97 -11.35
CA MET A 1 15.38 52.30 -11.87
C MET A 1 14.39 51.68 -10.91
N GLN A 2 13.60 52.48 -10.18
CA GLN A 2 12.45 51.94 -9.45
C GLN A 2 11.44 51.42 -10.48
N PRO A 3 10.95 50.17 -10.37
CA PRO A 3 9.87 49.71 -11.22
C PRO A 3 8.64 50.62 -11.00
N PRO A 4 7.86 50.90 -12.05
CA PRO A 4 6.66 51.72 -11.91
C PRO A 4 5.73 51.10 -10.87
N THR A 5 5.39 51.85 -9.83
CA THR A 5 4.40 51.45 -8.83
C THR A 5 3.05 51.31 -9.52
N LEU A 6 2.59 50.07 -9.64
CA LEU A 6 1.28 49.76 -10.19
C LEU A 6 0.18 50.38 -9.29
N PRO A 7 -0.91 50.89 -9.87
CA PRO A 7 -1.97 51.53 -9.09
C PRO A 7 -2.62 50.51 -8.14
N ALA A 8 -3.05 50.99 -6.97
CA ALA A 8 -3.78 50.18 -6.00
C ALA A 8 -5.07 49.62 -6.62
N LEU A 9 -5.34 48.34 -6.35
CA LEU A 9 -6.52 47.62 -6.80
C LEU A 9 -7.46 47.43 -5.60
N HIS A 10 -8.60 48.12 -5.59
CA HIS A 10 -9.52 48.11 -4.45
C HIS A 10 -10.54 46.97 -4.60
N LEU A 11 -10.59 46.08 -3.61
CA LEU A 11 -11.45 44.91 -3.57
C LEU A 11 -12.51 45.07 -2.46
N GLU A 12 -13.76 45.35 -2.80
CA GLU A 12 -14.86 45.35 -1.83
C GLU A 12 -15.32 43.92 -1.56
N LEU A 13 -15.15 43.48 -0.31
CA LEU A 13 -15.42 42.11 0.14
C LEU A 13 -16.89 41.89 0.51
N THR A 14 -17.61 42.95 0.89
CA THR A 14 -19.04 42.87 1.22
C THR A 14 -19.90 42.68 -0.04
N THR A 15 -21.16 42.29 0.15
CA THR A 15 -22.08 42.07 -0.97
C THR A 15 -22.77 43.39 -1.33
N PRO A 16 -22.78 43.82 -2.61
CA PRO A 16 -22.19 43.15 -3.77
C PRO A 16 -20.68 43.35 -3.86
N GLN A 17 -19.94 42.26 -4.13
CA GLN A 17 -18.49 42.30 -4.28
C GLN A 17 -18.09 43.14 -5.50
N THR A 18 -17.06 43.98 -5.34
CA THR A 18 -16.56 44.81 -6.44
C THR A 18 -15.03 44.86 -6.52
N VAL A 19 -14.52 45.10 -7.72
CA VAL A 19 -13.13 45.50 -8.00
C VAL A 19 -13.16 46.89 -8.62
N ASP A 20 -12.52 47.86 -7.97
CA ASP A 20 -12.55 49.29 -8.33
C ASP A 20 -13.99 49.80 -8.63
N GLY A 21 -14.94 49.42 -7.77
CA GLY A 21 -16.35 49.82 -7.89
C GLY A 21 -17.14 49.08 -8.97
N ARG A 22 -16.54 48.15 -9.71
CA ARG A 22 -17.24 47.30 -10.71
C ARG A 22 -17.57 45.93 -10.11
N ARG A 23 -18.79 45.45 -10.35
CA ARG A 23 -19.25 44.14 -9.84
C ARG A 23 -18.31 43.01 -10.21
N ALA A 24 -17.94 42.19 -9.23
CA ALA A 24 -16.99 41.10 -9.37
C ALA A 24 -17.60 39.76 -8.92
N PRO A 25 -17.29 38.62 -9.58
CA PRO A 25 -17.71 37.31 -9.10
C PRO A 25 -17.02 36.96 -7.78
N PHE A 26 -17.80 36.52 -6.79
CA PHE A 26 -17.30 36.12 -5.46
C PHE A 26 -16.13 35.13 -5.54
N GLN A 27 -16.23 34.09 -6.38
CA GLN A 27 -15.20 33.04 -6.45
C GLN A 27 -13.85 33.57 -6.96
N SER A 28 -13.88 34.45 -7.97
CA SER A 28 -12.70 35.07 -8.56
C SER A 28 -12.07 36.07 -7.60
N LEU A 29 -12.89 36.81 -6.83
CA LEU A 29 -12.44 37.73 -5.80
C LEU A 29 -11.82 36.99 -4.61
N TRP A 30 -12.51 35.97 -4.10
CA TRP A 30 -12.05 35.13 -2.99
C TRP A 30 -10.68 34.53 -3.26
N LEU A 31 -10.48 33.96 -4.46
CA LEU A 31 -9.21 33.34 -4.82
C LEU A 31 -8.08 34.36 -4.96
N LEU A 32 -8.37 35.57 -5.44
CA LEU A 32 -7.39 36.65 -5.49
C LEU A 32 -6.96 37.11 -4.09
N VAL A 33 -7.93 37.32 -3.20
CA VAL A 33 -7.68 37.69 -1.80
C VAL A 33 -6.88 36.60 -1.09
N ARG A 34 -7.18 35.31 -1.35
CA ARG A 34 -6.45 34.18 -0.78
C ARG A 34 -4.99 34.13 -1.21
N LEU A 35 -4.69 34.51 -2.46
CA LEU A 35 -3.33 34.60 -3.00
C LEU A 35 -2.56 35.80 -2.44
N ALA A 36 -3.20 36.96 -2.37
CA ALA A 36 -2.60 38.13 -1.73
C ALA A 36 -2.34 37.89 -0.23
N TYR A 37 -3.24 37.17 0.45
CA TYR A 37 -3.09 36.77 1.84
C TYR A 37 -1.91 35.80 2.05
N ALA A 38 -1.66 34.89 1.11
CA ALA A 38 -0.51 33.99 1.17
C ALA A 38 0.84 34.73 1.14
N HIS A 39 0.92 35.83 0.38
CA HIS A 39 2.08 36.74 0.39
C HIS A 39 2.34 37.40 1.73
N ARG A 40 1.28 37.71 2.50
CA ARG A 40 1.41 38.30 3.85
C ARG A 40 1.86 37.28 4.89
N LEU A 41 1.41 36.03 4.79
CA LEU A 41 1.71 34.96 5.74
C LEU A 41 3.09 34.33 5.54
N SER A 42 3.51 34.15 4.29
CA SER A 42 4.74 33.42 3.97
C SER A 42 5.43 34.03 2.75
N PRO A 43 6.16 35.15 2.94
CA PRO A 43 6.86 35.85 1.85
C PRO A 43 7.83 34.96 1.06
N GLU A 44 8.43 33.96 1.72
CA GLU A 44 9.38 33.02 1.11
C GLU A 44 8.69 31.96 0.22
N GLN A 45 7.41 31.64 0.50
CA GLN A 45 6.61 30.64 -0.23
C GLN A 45 5.16 31.10 -0.43
N PRO A 46 4.91 32.18 -1.19
CA PRO A 46 3.60 32.82 -1.26
C PRO A 46 2.73 32.20 -2.36
N PHE A 47 2.47 30.89 -2.27
CA PHE A 47 1.63 30.16 -3.22
C PHE A 47 0.47 29.45 -2.51
N VAL A 48 -0.58 29.17 -3.27
CA VAL A 48 -1.77 28.43 -2.81
C VAL A 48 -1.88 27.15 -3.61
N ARG A 49 -1.86 26.00 -2.94
CA ARG A 49 -1.96 24.71 -3.63
C ARG A 49 -3.41 24.46 -4.02
N LEU A 50 -3.61 23.67 -5.08
CA LEU A 50 -4.94 23.24 -5.50
C LEU A 50 -5.70 22.49 -4.39
N ALA A 51 -4.98 21.79 -3.51
CA ALA A 51 -5.53 21.10 -2.35
C ALA A 51 -6.15 22.06 -1.33
N ASP A 52 -5.54 23.24 -1.13
CA ASP A 52 -5.96 24.25 -0.14
C ASP A 52 -7.26 24.96 -0.55
N LEU A 53 -7.69 24.79 -1.79
CA LEU A 53 -8.89 25.42 -2.36
C LEU A 53 -10.13 24.51 -2.30
N ARG A 54 -9.98 23.24 -1.93
CA ARG A 54 -11.10 22.29 -1.91
C ARG A 54 -11.97 22.51 -0.66
N GLY A 55 -13.27 22.72 -0.87
CA GLY A 55 -14.25 22.94 0.20
C GLY A 55 -14.48 24.41 0.60
N ALA A 56 -13.60 25.34 0.20
CA ALA A 56 -13.73 26.76 0.54
C ALA A 56 -14.62 27.55 -0.44
N VAL A 57 -14.69 27.15 -1.72
CA VAL A 57 -15.36 27.95 -2.77
C VAL A 57 -16.11 27.13 -3.83
N SER A 58 -15.86 25.82 -3.93
CA SER A 58 -16.47 24.93 -4.95
C SER A 58 -16.23 23.44 -4.67
N ASP A 59 -17.16 22.60 -5.15
CA ASP A 59 -17.01 21.15 -5.25
C ASP A 59 -15.98 20.73 -6.31
N ALA A 60 -15.43 19.52 -6.18
CA ALA A 60 -14.33 19.01 -7.01
C ALA A 60 -14.68 18.89 -8.51
N SER A 61 -15.96 18.76 -8.87
CA SER A 61 -16.43 18.61 -10.26
C SER A 61 -16.37 19.91 -11.08
N THR A 62 -16.45 21.08 -10.42
CA THR A 62 -16.50 22.40 -11.07
C THR A 62 -15.21 23.22 -10.88
N GLN A 63 -14.26 22.71 -10.08
CA GLN A 63 -13.01 23.39 -9.70
C GLN A 63 -12.17 23.84 -10.92
N ARG A 64 -12.01 23.00 -11.95
CA ARG A 64 -11.24 23.35 -13.16
C ARG A 64 -11.84 24.53 -13.92
N MET A 65 -13.17 24.58 -14.03
CA MET A 65 -13.87 25.64 -14.74
C MET A 65 -13.82 26.95 -13.95
N MET A 66 -13.99 26.88 -12.62
CA MET A 66 -13.91 28.05 -11.73
C MET A 66 -12.52 28.70 -11.79
N ILE A 67 -11.44 27.91 -11.71
CA ILE A 67 -10.07 28.43 -11.82
C ILE A 67 -9.85 29.09 -13.18
N SER A 68 -10.31 28.45 -14.27
CA SER A 68 -10.16 29.03 -15.62
C SER A 68 -10.92 30.35 -15.78
N ARG A 69 -12.07 30.52 -15.12
CA ARG A 69 -12.83 31.77 -15.07
C ARG A 69 -12.13 32.83 -14.22
N ALA A 70 -11.62 32.46 -13.04
CA ALA A 70 -10.89 33.37 -12.17
C ALA A 70 -9.67 34.00 -12.88
N PHE A 71 -8.87 33.20 -13.59
CA PHE A 71 -7.76 33.71 -14.39
C PHE A 71 -8.18 34.68 -15.49
N ARG A 72 -9.36 34.50 -16.08
CA ARG A 72 -9.91 35.42 -17.08
C ARG A 72 -10.34 36.73 -16.42
N ASP A 73 -10.99 36.66 -15.28
CA ASP A 73 -11.42 37.83 -14.52
C ASP A 73 -10.22 38.65 -14.03
N TRP A 74 -9.17 37.98 -13.53
CA TRP A 74 -7.92 38.64 -13.11
C TRP A 74 -7.22 39.35 -14.26
N GLN A 75 -7.22 38.74 -15.45
CA GLN A 75 -6.70 39.40 -16.64
C GLN A 75 -7.50 40.67 -16.97
N ASN A 76 -8.82 40.64 -16.83
CA ASN A 76 -9.69 41.82 -17.01
C ASN A 76 -9.47 42.90 -15.93
N TRP A 77 -8.99 42.49 -14.74
CA TRP A 77 -8.61 43.40 -13.65
C TRP A 77 -7.15 43.85 -13.71
N GLY A 78 -6.39 43.42 -14.74
CA GLY A 78 -4.99 43.79 -14.89
C GLY A 78 -4.03 43.11 -13.91
N VAL A 79 -4.43 42.00 -13.30
CA VAL A 79 -3.64 41.20 -12.35
C VAL A 79 -2.90 40.07 -13.07
N GLN A 80 -1.60 39.93 -12.84
CA GLN A 80 -0.83 38.79 -13.34
C GLN A 80 -0.69 37.71 -12.27
N ALA A 81 -1.38 36.59 -12.48
CA ALA A 81 -1.25 35.38 -11.66
C ALA A 81 -0.55 34.28 -12.46
N GLY A 82 0.32 33.51 -11.79
CA GLY A 82 1.01 32.36 -12.35
C GLY A 82 0.51 31.03 -11.78
N TRP A 83 0.94 29.94 -12.41
CA TRP A 83 0.67 28.57 -11.96
C TRP A 83 1.89 27.66 -12.16
N GLY A 84 1.98 26.63 -11.32
CA GLY A 84 3.11 25.70 -11.33
C GLY A 84 4.34 26.22 -10.58
N GLU A 85 5.39 25.39 -10.54
CA GLU A 85 6.59 25.61 -9.71
C GLU A 85 7.56 26.67 -10.26
N GLN A 86 7.41 27.09 -11.53
CA GLN A 86 8.31 28.03 -12.21
C GLN A 86 7.95 29.50 -11.87
N ARG A 87 8.22 29.92 -10.63
CA ARG A 87 7.85 31.25 -10.11
C ARG A 87 8.60 32.43 -10.76
N ASP A 88 9.83 32.19 -11.20
CA ASP A 88 10.68 33.22 -11.82
C ASP A 88 10.36 33.45 -13.30
N ARG A 89 9.42 32.68 -13.85
CA ARG A 89 9.01 32.78 -15.25
C ARG A 89 7.80 33.67 -15.39
N GLU A 90 7.82 34.59 -16.36
CA GLU A 90 6.65 35.43 -16.61
C GLU A 90 5.39 34.58 -16.90
N PRO A 91 4.25 34.89 -16.25
CA PRO A 91 3.01 34.10 -16.39
C PRO A 91 2.53 33.88 -17.84
N ARG A 92 2.84 34.81 -18.75
CA ARG A 92 2.49 34.72 -20.18
C ARG A 92 3.13 33.53 -20.91
N PHE A 93 4.24 32.99 -20.40
CA PHE A 93 4.96 31.87 -20.99
C PHE A 93 4.64 30.51 -20.35
N LEU A 94 3.70 30.48 -19.39
CA LEU A 94 3.28 29.25 -18.75
C LEU A 94 2.30 28.47 -19.65
N ASN A 95 2.39 27.14 -19.63
CA ASN A 95 1.49 26.29 -20.42
C ASN A 95 0.06 26.38 -19.88
N ALA A 96 -0.85 26.95 -20.68
CA ALA A 96 -2.25 27.16 -20.32
C ALA A 96 -3.02 25.87 -20.01
N ASP A 97 -2.62 24.71 -20.58
CA ASP A 97 -3.26 23.42 -20.31
C ASP A 97 -3.08 22.95 -18.87
N LYS A 98 -2.02 23.44 -18.21
CA LYS A 98 -1.71 23.13 -16.80
C LYS A 98 -2.29 24.15 -15.84
N ARG A 99 -3.00 25.17 -16.32
CA ARG A 99 -3.52 26.28 -15.50
C ARG A 99 -4.45 25.82 -14.38
N SER A 100 -5.16 24.71 -14.51
CA SER A 100 -6.04 24.24 -13.44
C SER A 100 -5.37 23.34 -12.40
N GLN A 101 -4.06 23.09 -12.52
CA GLN A 101 -3.34 22.09 -11.70
C GLN A 101 -2.67 22.72 -10.46
N GLY A 102 -2.43 24.05 -10.48
CA GLY A 102 -1.70 24.74 -9.42
C GLY A 102 -0.23 24.29 -9.31
N PRO A 103 0.48 24.68 -8.24
CA PRO A 103 0.11 25.74 -7.27
C PRO A 103 -0.10 27.10 -7.96
N PHE A 104 -0.80 28.01 -7.31
CA PHE A 104 -1.14 29.35 -7.83
C PHE A 104 -0.37 30.42 -7.07
N TRP A 105 0.07 31.46 -7.74
CA TRP A 105 0.84 32.55 -7.13
C TRP A 105 0.58 33.88 -7.85
N LEU A 106 0.79 34.98 -7.13
CA LEU A 106 0.83 36.34 -7.69
C LEU A 106 2.28 36.80 -7.80
N THR A 107 2.55 37.72 -8.73
CA THR A 107 3.81 38.47 -8.68
C THR A 107 3.85 39.32 -7.38
N PRO A 108 5.04 39.61 -6.82
CA PRO A 108 5.13 40.47 -5.64
C PRO A 108 4.49 41.85 -5.86
N GLU A 109 4.59 42.39 -7.07
CA GLU A 109 4.00 43.69 -7.45
C GLU A 109 2.46 43.63 -7.49
N ASP A 110 1.87 42.53 -7.99
CA ASP A 110 0.43 42.30 -7.97
C ASP A 110 -0.11 42.04 -6.56
N ALA A 111 0.64 41.34 -5.73
CA ALA A 111 0.25 41.10 -4.34
C ALA A 111 0.26 42.41 -3.53
N ALA A 112 1.26 43.27 -3.73
CA ALA A 112 1.42 44.52 -2.98
C ALA A 112 0.36 45.57 -3.30
N ARG A 113 -0.26 45.53 -4.49
CA ARG A 113 -1.29 46.51 -4.89
C ARG A 113 -2.71 46.17 -4.42
N VAL A 114 -2.95 44.96 -3.91
CA VAL A 114 -4.29 44.51 -3.50
C VAL A 114 -4.69 45.19 -2.18
N VAL A 115 -5.74 46.02 -2.24
CA VAL A 115 -6.31 46.70 -1.07
C VAL A 115 -7.73 46.17 -0.83
N CYS A 116 -7.91 45.41 0.24
CA CYS A 116 -9.22 44.90 0.62
C CYS A 116 -10.02 45.98 1.35
N LEU A 117 -11.31 46.10 1.03
CA LEU A 117 -12.28 46.99 1.65
C LEU A 117 -13.45 46.19 2.21
N VAL A 118 -13.99 46.61 3.35
CA VAL A 118 -15.25 46.13 3.91
C VAL A 118 -16.12 47.35 4.16
N GLU A 119 -17.27 47.45 3.50
CA GLU A 119 -18.16 48.62 3.62
C GLU A 119 -17.43 49.95 3.33
N GLY A 120 -16.51 49.96 2.37
CA GLY A 120 -15.74 51.14 1.97
C GLY A 120 -14.59 51.55 2.90
N ARG A 121 -14.40 50.91 4.07
CA ARG A 121 -13.19 51.09 4.90
C ARG A 121 -12.13 50.06 4.53
N ILE A 122 -10.84 50.41 4.71
CA ILE A 122 -9.75 49.44 4.55
C ILE A 122 -9.98 48.27 5.51
N ALA A 123 -10.03 47.07 4.96
CA ALA A 123 -10.24 45.83 5.70
C ALA A 123 -9.03 45.56 6.58
N ASP A 124 -9.28 45.24 7.85
CA ASP A 124 -8.23 44.75 8.73
C ASP A 124 -7.99 43.25 8.51
N ASP A 125 -7.06 42.69 9.27
CA ASP A 125 -6.69 41.27 9.15
C ASP A 125 -7.82 40.33 9.63
N THR A 126 -8.69 40.79 10.52
CA THR A 126 -9.88 40.06 10.99
C THR A 126 -10.93 39.98 9.88
N ASP A 127 -11.19 41.10 9.22
CA ASP A 127 -12.10 41.21 8.08
C ASP A 127 -11.69 40.28 6.93
N VAL A 128 -10.40 40.28 6.57
CA VAL A 128 -9.87 39.43 5.49
C VAL A 128 -9.97 37.96 5.85
N ARG A 129 -9.68 37.57 7.11
CA ARG A 129 -9.86 36.19 7.57
C ARG A 129 -11.32 35.76 7.54
N ALA A 130 -12.23 36.59 8.04
CA ALA A 130 -13.66 36.33 8.04
C ALA A 130 -14.18 36.09 6.61
N PHE A 131 -13.78 36.94 5.65
CA PHE A 131 -14.12 36.78 4.24
C PHE A 131 -13.57 35.48 3.63
N LEU A 132 -12.35 35.09 4.02
CA LEU A 132 -11.74 33.84 3.58
C LEU A 132 -12.28 32.59 4.29
N GLY A 133 -13.15 32.73 5.29
CA GLY A 133 -13.60 31.62 6.13
C GLY A 133 -12.48 31.04 7.00
N ILE A 134 -11.44 31.82 7.29
CA ILE A 134 -10.35 31.47 8.20
C ILE A 134 -10.82 31.86 9.60
N ALA A 135 -10.98 30.88 10.49
CA ALA A 135 -11.45 31.13 11.86
C ALA A 135 -10.52 32.13 12.57
N THR A 136 -11.10 33.18 13.15
CA THR A 136 -10.40 34.08 14.06
C THR A 136 -10.12 33.31 15.35
N THR A 137 -8.84 33.04 15.62
CA THR A 137 -8.42 32.60 16.95
C THR A 137 -8.50 33.80 17.89
N GLU A 138 -9.70 34.12 18.36
CA GLU A 138 -9.83 34.86 19.61
C GLU A 138 -9.14 34.02 20.69
N CYS A 139 -8.28 34.66 21.46
CA CYS A 139 -7.43 34.00 22.43
C CYS A 139 -8.23 33.66 23.69
N PRO A 140 -8.42 32.38 24.01
CA PRO A 140 -8.33 31.94 25.39
C PRO A 140 -7.15 30.97 25.45
N THR A 141 -5.93 31.47 25.64
CA THR A 141 -4.79 30.70 26.20
C THR A 141 -4.57 29.25 25.70
N ASP A 142 -4.97 28.91 24.47
CA ASP A 142 -4.94 27.54 23.94
C ASP A 142 -4.16 27.46 22.61
N ASN A 143 -3.33 28.46 22.30
CA ASN A 143 -2.38 28.41 21.18
C ASN A 143 -1.24 27.39 21.35
N ALA A 144 -1.29 26.57 22.41
CA ALA A 144 -0.49 25.36 22.48
C ALA A 144 -1.15 24.16 21.76
N ALA A 145 -2.47 24.13 21.55
CA ALA A 145 -3.21 22.94 21.15
C ALA A 145 -3.11 22.58 19.64
N GLU A 146 -3.13 23.55 18.73
CA GLU A 146 -2.99 23.26 17.29
C GLU A 146 -1.52 23.00 16.89
N ALA A 147 -0.56 23.60 17.60
CA ALA A 147 0.85 23.27 17.48
C ALA A 147 1.21 21.89 18.08
N THR A 148 0.25 21.21 18.73
CA THR A 148 0.44 19.91 19.39
C THR A 148 -0.57 18.84 18.97
N ALA A 149 -1.14 18.92 17.76
CA ALA A 149 -1.85 17.79 17.17
C ALA A 149 -0.86 16.65 16.87
N SER A 150 -0.60 15.81 17.87
CA SER A 150 0.26 14.64 17.74
C SER A 150 -0.54 13.47 17.18
N ALA A 151 0.11 12.64 16.37
CA ALA A 151 -0.44 11.35 15.96
C ALA A 151 -0.83 10.47 17.17
N LEU A 152 -0.21 10.73 18.33
CA LEU A 152 -0.44 10.03 19.60
C LEU A 152 -1.57 10.64 20.45
N SER A 153 -2.11 11.79 20.07
CA SER A 153 -3.13 12.50 20.84
C SER A 153 -4.47 11.76 20.83
N GLY A 154 -5.08 11.67 22.01
CA GLY A 154 -6.42 11.18 22.28
C GLY A 154 -7.45 12.31 22.22
N PRO A 155 -8.54 12.24 23.01
CA PRO A 155 -9.70 13.10 22.83
C PRO A 155 -9.45 14.57 23.24
N ALA A 156 -8.45 14.82 24.08
CA ALA A 156 -7.97 16.17 24.41
C ALA A 156 -6.56 16.40 23.83
N PRO A 157 -6.25 17.61 23.32
CA PRO A 157 -4.91 17.96 22.84
C PRO A 157 -3.82 17.58 23.85
N GLY A 158 -2.80 16.86 23.40
CA GLY A 158 -1.68 16.40 24.25
C GLY A 158 -1.94 15.19 25.16
N THR A 159 -3.16 14.64 25.26
CA THR A 159 -3.39 13.39 26.02
C THR A 159 -3.03 12.17 25.18
N PRO A 160 -2.29 11.15 25.66
CA PRO A 160 -2.03 9.94 24.88
C PRO A 160 -3.25 9.01 24.85
N ASN A 161 -3.46 8.28 23.75
CA ASN A 161 -4.46 7.20 23.67
C ASN A 161 -3.81 5.80 23.60
N PRO A 162 -3.35 5.25 24.74
CA PRO A 162 -2.74 3.92 24.78
C PRO A 162 -3.73 2.79 24.46
N ALA A 163 -5.04 2.99 24.68
CA ALA A 163 -6.06 1.98 24.40
C ALA A 163 -6.16 1.68 22.89
N PHE A 164 -6.20 2.74 22.07
CA PHE A 164 -6.11 2.62 20.61
C PHE A 164 -4.83 1.90 20.19
N TRP A 165 -3.68 2.35 20.68
CA TRP A 165 -2.40 1.78 20.26
C TRP A 165 -2.25 0.32 20.69
N HIS A 166 -2.73 -0.04 21.87
CA HIS A 166 -2.79 -1.43 22.31
C HIS A 166 -3.63 -2.26 21.33
N ALA A 167 -4.89 -1.88 21.08
CA ALA A 167 -5.77 -2.62 20.16
C ALA A 167 -5.20 -2.69 18.72
N PHE A 168 -4.66 -1.58 18.21
CA PHE A 168 -4.09 -1.52 16.88
C PHE A 168 -2.83 -2.39 16.74
N LEU A 169 -1.93 -2.36 17.73
CA LEU A 169 -0.72 -3.20 17.74
C LEU A 169 -1.07 -4.69 17.93
N THR A 170 -2.06 -5.02 18.77
CA THR A 170 -2.61 -6.37 18.87
C THR A 170 -3.11 -6.84 17.51
N ALA A 171 -3.83 -6.00 16.77
CA ALA A 171 -4.28 -6.34 15.43
C ALA A 171 -3.11 -6.57 14.46
N ARG A 172 -2.10 -5.68 14.47
CA ARG A 172 -0.90 -5.83 13.63
C ARG A 172 -0.15 -7.13 13.94
N HIS A 173 -0.05 -7.51 15.20
CA HIS A 173 0.56 -8.77 15.62
C HIS A 173 -0.25 -9.97 15.12
N ALA A 174 -1.57 -9.98 15.36
CA ALA A 174 -2.45 -11.02 14.87
C ALA A 174 -2.43 -11.15 13.33
N MET A 175 -2.34 -10.03 12.60
CA MET A 175 -2.16 -10.06 11.13
C MET A 175 -0.84 -10.68 10.71
N ARG A 176 0.26 -10.41 11.43
CA ARG A 176 1.58 -11.00 11.16
C ARG A 176 1.59 -12.50 11.39
N GLU A 177 0.88 -12.94 12.41
CA GLU A 177 0.71 -14.36 12.72
C GLU A 177 -0.38 -15.02 11.85
N GLY A 178 -1.03 -14.29 10.94
CA GLY A 178 -2.11 -14.76 10.07
C GLY A 178 -3.40 -15.19 10.79
N ARG A 179 -3.57 -14.78 12.06
CA ARG A 179 -4.85 -14.83 12.79
C ARG A 179 -5.77 -13.71 12.34
N LEU A 180 -6.23 -13.78 11.09
CA LEU A 180 -7.07 -12.74 10.49
C LEU A 180 -8.49 -12.74 11.08
N LEU A 181 -9.02 -13.93 11.34
CA LEU A 181 -10.34 -14.17 11.93
C LEU A 181 -10.18 -14.67 13.38
N HIS A 182 -11.25 -14.55 14.16
CA HIS A 182 -11.33 -15.22 15.46
C HIS A 182 -11.36 -16.73 15.24
N ALA A 183 -10.56 -17.48 15.99
CA ALA A 183 -10.56 -18.94 15.91
C ALA A 183 -11.95 -19.45 16.33
N LEU A 184 -12.60 -20.23 15.48
CA LEU A 184 -13.79 -20.96 15.89
C LEU A 184 -13.28 -22.05 16.82
N GLY A 185 -13.63 -21.98 18.10
CA GLY A 185 -13.26 -23.00 19.07
C GLY A 185 -13.76 -24.35 18.61
N ALA A 186 -12.90 -25.14 17.95
CA ALA A 186 -13.17 -26.53 17.69
C ALA A 186 -13.18 -27.21 19.06
N GLY A 187 -14.34 -27.76 19.42
CA GLY A 187 -14.56 -28.38 20.71
C GLY A 187 -13.47 -29.38 21.08
N THR A 188 -13.20 -29.42 22.39
CA THR A 188 -12.58 -30.51 23.14
C THR A 188 -11.10 -30.85 22.81
N HIS A 189 -10.27 -30.50 23.80
CA HIS A 189 -9.00 -31.11 24.21
C HIS A 189 -7.72 -30.77 23.42
N THR A 190 -6.91 -29.90 24.05
CA THR A 190 -5.44 -29.76 24.03
C THR A 190 -4.84 -28.42 23.55
N GLY A 191 -5.63 -27.50 23.00
CA GLY A 191 -5.21 -26.09 22.83
C GLY A 191 -5.53 -25.28 24.08
N GLY A 192 -4.51 -24.72 24.75
CA GLY A 192 -4.70 -23.92 25.96
C GLY A 192 -5.64 -22.73 25.75
N ALA A 193 -6.36 -22.34 26.82
CA ALA A 193 -7.34 -21.25 26.84
C ALA A 193 -6.85 -19.90 26.24
N SER A 194 -5.54 -19.72 26.08
CA SER A 194 -4.93 -18.47 25.61
C SER A 194 -5.21 -18.12 24.15
N ASP A 195 -5.47 -19.07 23.25
CA ASP A 195 -5.66 -18.76 21.82
C ASP A 195 -7.09 -18.28 21.49
N ALA A 196 -8.09 -18.74 22.24
CA ALA A 196 -9.46 -18.23 22.15
C ALA A 196 -9.56 -16.81 22.75
N GLU A 197 -8.80 -16.53 23.81
CA GLU A 197 -8.74 -15.21 24.46
C GLU A 197 -7.97 -14.16 23.63
N ARG A 198 -7.00 -14.56 22.80
CA ARG A 198 -6.15 -13.65 22.01
C ARG A 198 -6.86 -12.91 20.88
N GLY A 199 -8.04 -13.34 20.46
CA GLY A 199 -8.81 -12.68 19.40
C GLY A 199 -8.17 -12.74 18.00
N GLY A 200 -8.93 -12.32 16.97
CA GLY A 200 -8.44 -12.19 15.59
C GLY A 200 -8.14 -10.74 15.21
N ALA A 201 -7.34 -10.53 14.16
CA ALA A 201 -6.94 -9.20 13.70
C ALA A 201 -8.13 -8.27 13.40
N LEU A 202 -9.19 -8.79 12.77
CA LEU A 202 -10.38 -7.99 12.47
C LEU A 202 -11.14 -7.57 13.74
N LEU A 203 -11.17 -8.41 14.78
CA LEU A 203 -11.77 -8.05 16.06
C LEU A 203 -10.95 -6.97 16.77
N ALA A 204 -9.62 -7.12 16.78
CA ALA A 204 -8.71 -6.12 17.35
C ALA A 204 -8.75 -4.79 16.58
N LEU A 205 -8.89 -4.82 15.24
CA LEU A 205 -9.11 -3.62 14.41
C LEU A 205 -10.45 -2.94 14.75
N ARG A 206 -11.50 -3.71 15.01
CA ARG A 206 -12.78 -3.15 15.46
C ARG A 206 -12.62 -2.45 16.81
N HIS A 207 -11.96 -3.07 17.78
CA HIS A 207 -11.65 -2.42 19.06
C HIS A 207 -10.79 -1.17 18.89
N ALA A 208 -9.82 -1.19 17.98
CA ALA A 208 -9.05 0.01 17.64
C ALA A 208 -9.93 1.10 17.00
N GLY A 209 -10.89 0.72 16.15
CA GLY A 209 -11.89 1.64 15.58
C GLY A 209 -12.77 2.28 16.64
N ASP A 210 -13.27 1.49 17.60
CA ASP A 210 -14.08 1.97 18.73
C ASP A 210 -13.28 2.91 19.65
N ALA A 211 -11.96 2.67 19.77
CA ALA A 211 -11.05 3.48 20.57
C ALA A 211 -10.40 4.65 19.81
N ALA A 212 -10.73 4.88 18.53
CA ALA A 212 -10.06 5.89 17.69
C ALA A 212 -10.63 7.31 17.92
N ASP A 213 -9.81 8.19 18.50
CA ASP A 213 -10.20 9.56 18.84
C ASP A 213 -10.01 10.53 17.68
N ASN A 214 -9.00 10.31 16.83
CA ASN A 214 -8.64 11.25 15.76
C ASN A 214 -8.74 10.64 14.35
N ASP A 215 -8.72 11.51 13.33
CA ASP A 215 -8.90 11.08 11.94
C ASP A 215 -7.71 10.27 11.40
N PHE A 216 -6.52 10.44 11.96
CA PHE A 216 -5.34 9.63 11.62
C PHE A 216 -5.50 8.19 12.13
N GLN A 217 -5.91 8.01 13.38
CA GLN A 217 -6.21 6.70 13.97
C GLN A 217 -7.31 5.98 13.19
N ARG A 218 -8.40 6.67 12.84
CA ARG A 218 -9.48 6.13 11.98
C ARG A 218 -8.98 5.73 10.59
N ALA A 219 -8.09 6.53 9.99
CA ALA A 219 -7.48 6.22 8.70
C ALA A 219 -6.55 5.00 8.78
N LEU A 220 -5.77 4.85 9.85
CA LEU A 220 -4.93 3.68 10.10
C LEU A 220 -5.76 2.40 10.26
N VAL A 221 -6.86 2.45 11.00
CA VAL A 221 -7.78 1.31 11.14
C VAL A 221 -8.34 0.92 9.78
N THR A 222 -8.86 1.89 9.01
CA THR A 222 -9.41 1.63 7.66
C THR A 222 -8.37 1.01 6.73
N LEU A 223 -7.12 1.49 6.76
CA LEU A 223 -6.02 0.90 6.01
C LEU A 223 -5.70 -0.54 6.47
N GLY A 224 -5.67 -0.77 7.79
CA GLY A 224 -5.44 -2.09 8.38
C GLY A 224 -6.52 -3.10 7.98
N GLU A 225 -7.80 -2.69 8.02
CA GLU A 225 -8.93 -3.50 7.57
C GLU A 225 -8.84 -3.81 6.07
N ALA A 226 -8.44 -2.85 5.23
CA ALA A 226 -8.26 -3.07 3.80
C ALA A 226 -7.16 -4.12 3.53
N MET A 227 -6.04 -4.04 4.27
CA MET A 227 -4.96 -5.03 4.19
C MET A 227 -5.40 -6.42 4.68
N ALA A 228 -6.19 -6.49 5.75
CA ALA A 228 -6.74 -7.75 6.27
C ALA A 228 -7.73 -8.38 5.28
N ALA A 229 -8.64 -7.59 4.71
CA ALA A 229 -9.59 -8.03 3.68
C ALA A 229 -8.86 -8.57 2.45
N ARG A 230 -7.81 -7.87 1.99
CA ARG A 230 -6.95 -8.36 0.89
C ARG A 230 -6.33 -9.72 1.20
N ARG A 231 -5.75 -9.89 2.40
CA ARG A 231 -5.14 -11.17 2.82
C ARG A 231 -6.15 -12.31 2.93
N LEU A 232 -7.41 -12.02 3.23
CA LEU A 232 -8.52 -12.98 3.20
C LEU A 232 -9.02 -13.29 1.78
N GLY A 233 -8.55 -12.58 0.75
CA GLY A 233 -9.04 -12.72 -0.62
C GLY A 233 -10.31 -11.91 -0.92
N ASP A 234 -10.82 -11.12 0.04
CA ASP A 234 -12.01 -10.27 -0.14
C ASP A 234 -11.64 -8.96 -0.83
N SER A 235 -11.42 -9.06 -2.15
CA SER A 235 -11.04 -7.93 -3.01
C SER A 235 -12.11 -6.83 -3.06
N THR A 236 -13.38 -7.21 -2.93
CA THR A 236 -14.51 -6.27 -2.95
C THR A 236 -14.48 -5.41 -1.70
N ARG A 237 -14.38 -6.02 -0.52
CA ARG A 237 -14.27 -5.28 0.75
C ARG A 237 -12.99 -4.47 0.81
N ALA A 238 -11.85 -5.01 0.37
CA ALA A 238 -10.60 -4.25 0.31
C ALA A 238 -10.75 -2.99 -0.54
N SER A 239 -11.38 -3.09 -1.73
CA SER A 239 -11.60 -1.95 -2.63
C SER A 239 -12.57 -0.91 -2.04
N ALA A 240 -13.62 -1.36 -1.35
CA ALA A 240 -14.55 -0.48 -0.65
C ALA A 240 -13.86 0.31 0.47
N LEU A 241 -13.07 -0.37 1.32
CA LEU A 241 -12.30 0.25 2.40
C LEU A 241 -11.25 1.24 1.89
N LEU A 242 -10.56 0.92 0.78
CA LEU A 242 -9.62 1.85 0.16
C LEU A 242 -10.32 3.09 -0.41
N SER A 243 -11.54 2.92 -0.94
CA SER A 243 -12.37 4.03 -1.41
C SER A 243 -12.84 4.91 -0.25
N GLN A 244 -13.23 4.31 0.88
CA GLN A 244 -13.57 5.00 2.11
C GLN A 244 -12.37 5.77 2.68
N LEU A 245 -11.19 5.13 2.76
CA LEU A 245 -9.95 5.78 3.18
C LEU A 245 -9.63 6.99 2.31
N ARG A 246 -9.75 6.84 0.98
CA ARG A 246 -9.53 7.92 0.03
C ARG A 246 -10.52 9.07 0.22
N ALA A 247 -11.80 8.78 0.46
CA ALA A 247 -12.80 9.80 0.73
C ALA A 247 -12.51 10.54 2.05
N HIS A 248 -12.25 9.79 3.12
CA HIS A 248 -11.90 10.32 4.45
C HIS A 248 -10.70 11.27 4.40
N ARG A 249 -9.61 10.84 3.77
CA ARG A 249 -8.39 11.65 3.59
C ARG A 249 -8.57 12.91 2.73
N ARG A 250 -9.58 12.93 1.85
CA ARG A 250 -9.88 14.09 0.99
C ARG A 250 -10.82 15.08 1.66
N GLN A 251 -11.66 14.62 2.57
CA GLN A 251 -12.67 15.42 3.25
C GLN A 251 -12.15 16.00 4.57
N ARG A 252 -11.14 15.38 5.18
CA ARG A 252 -10.61 15.77 6.49
C ARG A 252 -9.12 16.05 6.44
N HIS A 253 -8.65 16.91 7.33
CA HIS A 253 -7.23 17.10 7.56
C HIS A 253 -6.70 15.91 8.38
N VAL A 254 -5.94 15.02 7.74
CA VAL A 254 -5.39 13.82 8.37
C VAL A 254 -3.88 13.98 8.51
N LEU A 255 -3.34 13.84 9.73
CA LEU A 255 -1.89 13.80 9.95
C LEU A 255 -1.26 12.68 9.12
N GLY A 256 -0.08 12.92 8.54
CA GLY A 256 0.57 11.90 7.70
C GLY A 256 -0.19 11.55 6.42
N ASN A 257 -1.00 12.48 5.89
CA ASN A 257 -1.83 12.27 4.70
C ASN A 257 -1.05 11.70 3.51
N ASP A 258 0.19 12.16 3.33
CA ASP A 258 1.07 11.77 2.22
C ASP A 258 1.45 10.28 2.29
N TYR A 259 1.83 9.81 3.48
CA TYR A 259 2.09 8.39 3.74
C TYR A 259 0.84 7.54 3.50
N LEU A 260 -0.31 7.97 4.04
CA LEU A 260 -1.57 7.26 3.85
C LEU A 260 -2.00 7.24 2.38
N ALA A 261 -1.70 8.30 1.60
CA ALA A 261 -1.93 8.34 0.15
C ALA A 261 -1.07 7.32 -0.59
N ALA A 262 0.21 7.24 -0.23
CA ALA A 262 1.14 6.30 -0.81
C ALA A 262 0.70 4.86 -0.49
N MET A 263 0.43 4.54 0.78
CA MET A 263 -0.03 3.21 1.18
C MET A 263 -1.38 2.82 0.56
N GLU A 264 -2.36 3.74 0.51
CA GLU A 264 -3.63 3.51 -0.19
C GLU A 264 -3.40 3.07 -1.64
N ARG A 265 -2.47 3.75 -2.35
CA ARG A 265 -2.15 3.41 -3.74
C ARG A 265 -1.39 2.10 -3.87
N VAL A 266 -0.41 1.83 -2.99
CA VAL A 266 0.31 0.56 -2.96
C VAL A 266 -0.66 -0.60 -2.69
N VAL A 267 -1.55 -0.48 -1.70
CA VAL A 267 -2.51 -1.55 -1.39
C VAL A 267 -3.52 -1.73 -2.52
N THR A 268 -3.90 -0.65 -3.22
CA THR A 268 -4.69 -0.75 -4.45
C THR A 268 -3.94 -1.53 -5.54
N ALA A 269 -2.64 -1.28 -5.70
CA ALA A 269 -1.79 -2.01 -6.65
C ALA A 269 -1.65 -3.49 -6.27
N TRP A 270 -1.50 -3.81 -4.98
CA TRP A 270 -1.55 -5.19 -4.49
C TRP A 270 -2.87 -5.88 -4.84
N CYS A 271 -4.01 -5.20 -4.65
CA CYS A 271 -5.31 -5.76 -5.03
C CYS A 271 -5.42 -6.00 -6.55
N ALA A 272 -4.83 -5.14 -7.38
CA ALA A 272 -4.77 -5.36 -8.83
C ALA A 272 -3.89 -6.57 -9.18
N TYR A 273 -2.73 -6.70 -8.54
CA TYR A 273 -1.83 -7.85 -8.69
C TYR A 273 -2.48 -9.17 -8.28
N ASP A 274 -3.20 -9.19 -7.15
CA ASP A 274 -3.92 -10.37 -6.66
C ASP A 274 -5.00 -10.83 -7.66
N ARG A 275 -5.58 -9.90 -8.44
CA ARG A 275 -6.52 -10.18 -9.54
C ARG A 275 -5.85 -10.48 -10.88
N ARG A 276 -4.52 -10.56 -10.94
CA ARG A 276 -3.71 -10.74 -12.16
C ARG A 276 -3.81 -9.59 -13.17
N ASP A 277 -4.24 -8.40 -12.74
CA ASP A 277 -4.20 -7.19 -13.56
C ASP A 277 -2.84 -6.49 -13.39
N LEU A 278 -1.82 -7.05 -14.05
CA LEU A 278 -0.43 -6.63 -13.93
C LEU A 278 -0.20 -5.20 -14.46
N ASP A 279 -0.94 -4.80 -15.49
CA ASP A 279 -0.81 -3.48 -16.10
C ASP A 279 -1.40 -2.39 -15.23
N LEU A 280 -2.57 -2.63 -14.62
CA LEU A 280 -3.12 -1.72 -13.63
C LEU A 280 -2.20 -1.61 -12.42
N ALA A 281 -1.68 -2.74 -11.91
CA ALA A 281 -0.77 -2.76 -10.77
C ALA A 281 0.50 -1.93 -11.05
N ALA A 282 1.16 -2.17 -12.19
CA ALA A 282 2.34 -1.42 -12.62
C ALA A 282 2.02 0.07 -12.82
N GLY A 283 0.90 0.39 -13.48
CA GLY A 283 0.49 1.78 -13.72
C GLY A 283 0.15 2.54 -12.43
N LEU A 284 -0.35 1.87 -11.40
CA LEU A 284 -0.56 2.46 -10.08
C LEU A 284 0.76 2.78 -9.37
N LEU A 285 1.74 1.88 -9.43
CA LEU A 285 3.07 2.10 -8.83
C LEU A 285 3.88 3.15 -9.59
N ALA A 286 3.84 3.17 -10.92
CA ALA A 286 4.54 4.15 -11.74
C ALA A 286 4.08 5.59 -11.43
N ARG A 287 2.77 5.79 -11.22
CA ARG A 287 2.19 7.09 -10.83
C ARG A 287 2.63 7.59 -9.44
N MET A 288 3.34 6.79 -8.65
CA MET A 288 3.96 7.25 -7.40
C MET A 288 5.35 7.85 -7.61
N ALA A 289 6.08 7.40 -8.63
CA ALA A 289 7.50 7.73 -8.81
C ALA A 289 7.73 9.17 -9.26
N ASP A 290 6.81 9.72 -10.05
CA ASP A 290 6.99 11.03 -10.67
C ASP A 290 6.49 12.22 -9.83
N PRO A 291 5.26 12.22 -9.28
CA PRO A 291 4.75 13.39 -8.56
C PRO A 291 5.17 13.41 -7.08
N GLU A 292 5.35 14.61 -6.52
CA GLU A 292 5.37 14.80 -5.07
C GLU A 292 3.98 14.55 -4.46
N PRO A 293 3.89 14.08 -3.20
CA PRO A 293 4.99 13.71 -2.29
C PRO A 293 5.56 12.29 -2.56
N GLY A 294 5.02 11.58 -3.56
CA GLY A 294 5.34 10.17 -3.83
C GLY A 294 6.82 9.94 -4.12
N ARG A 295 7.45 10.81 -4.91
CA ARG A 295 8.88 10.78 -5.19
C ARG A 295 9.73 10.86 -3.91
N SER A 296 9.44 11.82 -3.02
CA SER A 296 10.15 11.95 -1.75
C SER A 296 9.95 10.73 -0.85
N LEU A 297 8.73 10.20 -0.77
CA LEU A 297 8.44 9.00 0.01
C LEU A 297 9.19 7.77 -0.52
N LEU A 298 9.29 7.61 -1.84
CA LEU A 298 10.07 6.55 -2.48
C LEU A 298 11.59 6.72 -2.32
N ARG A 299 12.06 7.91 -1.93
CA ARG A 299 13.48 8.12 -1.64
C ARG A 299 13.80 7.92 -0.16
N TYR A 300 12.93 8.39 0.73
CA TYR A 300 13.26 8.52 2.15
C TYR A 300 12.41 7.69 3.11
N HIS A 301 11.24 7.19 2.69
CA HIS A 301 10.36 6.43 3.58
C HIS A 301 10.57 4.91 3.39
N PRO A 302 11.23 4.20 4.33
CA PRO A 302 11.67 2.82 4.12
C PRO A 302 10.50 1.84 3.90
N GLN A 303 9.37 2.00 4.61
CA GLN A 303 8.19 1.15 4.37
C GLN A 303 7.62 1.31 2.94
N ILE A 304 7.52 2.55 2.43
CA ILE A 304 7.00 2.80 1.08
C ILE A 304 7.96 2.22 0.04
N ARG A 305 9.27 2.42 0.24
CA ARG A 305 10.32 1.83 -0.59
C ARG A 305 10.24 0.31 -0.62
N PHE A 306 10.11 -0.33 0.53
CA PHE A 306 9.95 -1.77 0.64
C PHE A 306 8.74 -2.25 -0.17
N GLU A 307 7.55 -1.71 0.11
CA GLU A 307 6.31 -2.15 -0.53
C GLU A 307 6.34 -1.93 -2.06
N TRP A 308 6.86 -0.79 -2.51
CA TRP A 308 6.96 -0.46 -3.92
C TRP A 308 7.95 -1.37 -4.65
N ASN A 309 9.16 -1.57 -4.12
CA ASN A 309 10.16 -2.44 -4.76
C ASN A 309 9.71 -3.91 -4.75
N ASN A 310 9.16 -4.38 -3.64
CA ASN A 310 8.70 -5.76 -3.50
C ASN A 310 7.57 -6.06 -4.52
N LEU A 311 6.57 -5.19 -4.63
CA LEU A 311 5.48 -5.39 -5.58
C LEU A 311 5.92 -5.19 -7.03
N SER A 312 6.76 -4.19 -7.33
CA SER A 312 7.32 -4.00 -8.68
C SER A 312 8.07 -5.25 -9.15
N ALA A 313 8.94 -5.82 -8.31
CA ALA A 313 9.67 -7.04 -8.62
C ALA A 313 8.74 -8.24 -8.86
N LEU A 314 7.68 -8.38 -8.06
CA LEU A 314 6.67 -9.43 -8.26
C LEU A 314 5.93 -9.29 -9.60
N ILE A 315 5.57 -8.06 -9.99
CA ILE A 315 4.92 -7.79 -11.27
C ILE A 315 5.85 -8.13 -12.43
N GLU A 316 7.11 -7.69 -12.38
CA GLU A 316 8.11 -8.00 -13.42
C GLU A 316 8.39 -9.50 -13.51
N ARG A 317 8.52 -10.19 -12.37
CA ARG A 317 8.63 -11.65 -12.32
C ARG A 317 7.44 -12.34 -12.99
N ALA A 318 6.21 -11.92 -12.67
CA ALA A 318 5.02 -12.50 -13.27
C ALA A 318 5.00 -12.30 -14.78
N ARG A 319 5.33 -11.09 -15.27
CA ARG A 319 5.44 -10.80 -16.71
C ARG A 319 6.49 -11.67 -17.40
N LEU A 320 7.65 -11.83 -16.80
CA LEU A 320 8.73 -12.67 -17.36
C LEU A 320 8.34 -14.15 -17.44
N LEU A 321 7.55 -14.64 -16.49
CA LEU A 321 7.05 -16.02 -16.46
C LEU A 321 5.91 -16.26 -17.45
N TYR A 322 5.09 -15.24 -17.73
CA TYR A 322 4.00 -15.33 -18.69
C TYR A 322 4.41 -14.99 -20.14
N ALA A 323 5.59 -14.38 -20.33
CA ALA A 323 6.13 -14.15 -21.66
C ALA A 323 6.49 -15.47 -22.34
N ASP A 324 6.14 -15.61 -23.62
CA ASP A 324 6.56 -16.74 -24.42
C ASP A 324 8.09 -16.78 -24.47
N THR A 325 8.68 -17.95 -24.16
CA THR A 325 10.12 -18.14 -24.17
C THR A 325 10.72 -17.97 -25.57
N ALA A 326 9.91 -18.14 -26.63
CA ALA A 326 10.34 -17.90 -28.01
C ALA A 326 10.48 -16.41 -28.36
N ASP A 327 9.76 -15.52 -27.67
CA ASP A 327 9.65 -14.10 -28.03
C ASP A 327 10.74 -13.22 -27.40
N VAL A 328 11.50 -13.73 -26.42
CA VAL A 328 12.50 -12.96 -25.68
C VAL A 328 13.86 -13.65 -25.78
N ALA A 329 14.84 -12.95 -26.36
CA ALA A 329 16.22 -13.45 -26.44
C ALA A 329 16.76 -13.86 -25.05
N PRO A 330 17.47 -14.99 -24.92
CA PRO A 330 17.96 -15.51 -23.65
C PRO A 330 18.75 -14.48 -22.82
N GLU A 331 19.56 -13.65 -23.47
CA GLU A 331 20.37 -12.61 -22.82
C GLU A 331 19.49 -11.54 -22.19
N VAL A 332 18.44 -11.11 -22.88
CA VAL A 332 17.46 -10.12 -22.39
C VAL A 332 16.66 -10.70 -21.22
N ARG A 333 16.31 -11.99 -21.31
CA ARG A 333 15.63 -12.73 -20.23
C ARG A 333 16.51 -12.78 -18.99
N GLY A 334 17.80 -13.09 -19.14
CA GLY A 334 18.76 -13.14 -18.04
C GLY A 334 19.02 -11.77 -17.40
N GLN A 335 19.21 -10.72 -18.20
CA GLN A 335 19.33 -9.35 -17.69
C GLN A 335 18.07 -8.91 -16.92
N THR A 336 16.90 -9.30 -17.40
CA THR A 336 15.64 -9.00 -16.71
C THR A 336 15.52 -9.77 -15.40
N ALA A 337 15.89 -11.05 -15.37
CA ALA A 337 15.93 -11.83 -14.14
C ALA A 337 16.87 -11.22 -13.08
N GLN A 338 18.06 -10.76 -13.50
CA GLN A 338 19.01 -10.07 -12.62
C GLN A 338 18.45 -8.76 -12.06
N ARG A 339 17.76 -7.96 -12.88
CA ARG A 339 17.09 -6.72 -12.42
C ARG A 339 16.01 -7.01 -11.39
N ILE A 340 15.21 -8.05 -11.59
CA ILE A 340 14.17 -8.46 -10.63
C ILE A 340 14.80 -8.84 -9.28
N VAL A 341 15.90 -9.60 -9.29
CA VAL A 341 16.64 -9.97 -8.07
C VAL A 341 17.18 -8.73 -7.37
N ALA A 342 17.86 -7.83 -8.08
CA ALA A 342 18.37 -6.57 -7.53
C ALA A 342 17.27 -5.67 -6.94
N GLN A 343 16.07 -5.71 -7.52
CA GLN A 343 14.91 -4.98 -7.00
C GLN A 343 14.41 -5.59 -5.68
N PHE A 344 14.37 -6.92 -5.54
CA PHE A 344 14.09 -7.57 -4.26
C PHE A 344 15.17 -7.28 -3.22
N GLU A 345 16.45 -7.26 -3.58
CA GLU A 345 17.53 -6.85 -2.68
C GLU A 345 17.35 -5.42 -2.19
N THR A 346 16.91 -4.50 -3.07
CA THR A 346 16.57 -3.12 -2.69
C THR A 346 15.39 -3.07 -1.72
N ALA A 347 14.38 -3.93 -1.91
CA ALA A 347 13.27 -4.08 -0.95
C ALA A 347 13.76 -4.63 0.41
N LEU A 348 14.67 -5.60 0.40
CA LEU A 348 15.28 -6.15 1.62
C LEU A 348 16.09 -5.11 2.39
N ALA A 349 16.91 -4.31 1.70
CA ALA A 349 17.63 -3.20 2.31
C ALA A 349 16.66 -2.21 2.99
N ALA A 350 15.57 -1.82 2.30
CA ALA A 350 14.56 -0.92 2.88
C ALA A 350 13.84 -1.54 4.09
N ALA A 351 13.57 -2.85 4.08
CA ALA A 351 13.00 -3.55 5.23
C ALA A 351 13.95 -3.51 6.44
N LEU A 352 15.24 -3.77 6.23
CA LEU A 352 16.28 -3.73 7.26
C LEU A 352 16.50 -2.32 7.82
N GLU A 353 16.48 -1.28 6.97
CA GLU A 353 16.56 0.13 7.40
C GLU A 353 15.45 0.49 8.40
N SER A 354 14.24 -0.06 8.21
CA SER A 354 13.10 0.14 9.11
C SER A 354 13.01 -0.86 10.27
N GLN A 355 13.95 -1.81 10.37
CA GLN A 355 13.91 -2.91 11.34
C GLN A 355 12.58 -3.70 11.31
N ALA A 356 11.92 -3.74 10.14
CA ALA A 356 10.64 -4.39 9.95
C ALA A 356 10.82 -5.90 9.70
N SER A 357 10.91 -6.68 10.77
CA SER A 357 11.09 -8.15 10.72
C SER A 357 10.11 -8.87 9.78
N ASP A 358 8.85 -8.44 9.74
CA ASP A 358 7.83 -9.03 8.87
C ASP A 358 8.02 -8.67 7.39
N ALA A 359 8.58 -7.50 7.10
CA ALA A 359 8.96 -7.11 5.76
C ALA A 359 10.17 -7.93 5.27
N VAL A 360 11.18 -8.13 6.14
CA VAL A 360 12.35 -9.00 5.88
C VAL A 360 11.91 -10.43 5.56
N GLN A 361 11.01 -11.01 6.37
CA GLN A 361 10.44 -12.32 6.10
C GLN A 361 9.77 -12.38 4.72
N GLN A 362 8.91 -11.42 4.40
CA GLN A 362 8.15 -11.40 3.14
C GLN A 362 9.06 -11.31 1.90
N VAL A 363 10.06 -10.43 1.91
CA VAL A 363 10.96 -10.29 0.76
C VAL A 363 11.92 -11.46 0.63
N ALA A 364 12.40 -12.04 1.74
CA ALA A 364 13.22 -13.26 1.69
C ALA A 364 12.43 -14.42 1.06
N ALA A 365 11.15 -14.59 1.41
CA ALA A 365 10.27 -15.56 0.76
C ALA A 365 10.13 -15.31 -0.75
N ASN A 366 9.87 -14.06 -1.13
CA ASN A 366 9.71 -13.69 -2.53
C ASN A 366 11.01 -13.85 -3.33
N LEU A 367 12.15 -13.49 -2.76
CA LEU A 367 13.46 -13.62 -3.36
C LEU A 367 13.81 -15.09 -3.58
N GLY A 368 13.64 -15.95 -2.57
CA GLY A 368 13.89 -17.38 -2.70
C GLY A 368 13.04 -18.04 -3.78
N MET A 369 11.73 -17.75 -3.82
CA MET A 369 10.86 -18.24 -4.88
C MET A 369 11.29 -17.72 -6.27
N THR A 370 11.77 -16.47 -6.34
CA THR A 370 12.23 -15.88 -7.60
C THR A 370 13.50 -16.52 -8.10
N CYS A 371 14.49 -16.76 -7.23
CA CYS A 371 15.72 -17.47 -7.58
C CYS A 371 15.41 -18.85 -8.14
N TRP A 372 14.46 -19.58 -7.54
CA TRP A 372 14.06 -20.89 -8.05
C TRP A 372 13.31 -20.83 -9.39
N LEU A 373 12.32 -19.94 -9.51
CA LEU A 373 11.50 -19.80 -10.73
C LEU A 373 12.29 -19.31 -11.93
N LEU A 374 13.33 -18.49 -11.71
CA LEU A 374 14.15 -17.88 -12.75
C LEU A 374 15.53 -18.51 -12.88
N ARG A 375 15.79 -19.66 -12.23
CA ARG A 375 17.12 -20.29 -12.17
C ARG A 375 17.79 -20.44 -13.54
N ASP A 376 17.05 -20.92 -14.54
CA ASP A 376 17.58 -21.13 -15.90
C ASP A 376 17.97 -19.79 -16.56
N ALA A 377 17.16 -18.73 -16.34
CA ALA A 377 17.43 -17.40 -16.88
C ALA A 377 18.59 -16.70 -16.15
N LEU A 378 18.80 -16.99 -14.87
CA LEU A 378 19.92 -16.46 -14.09
C LEU A 378 21.26 -17.10 -14.48
N GLY A 379 21.27 -18.04 -15.45
CA GLY A 379 22.47 -18.76 -15.84
C GLY A 379 22.90 -19.80 -14.80
N ASN A 380 21.99 -20.16 -13.87
CA ASN A 380 22.23 -21.26 -12.96
C ASN A 380 22.06 -22.56 -13.78
N SER A 381 23.16 -23.19 -14.21
CA SER A 381 23.09 -24.53 -14.79
C SER A 381 22.41 -25.51 -13.81
N ALA A 382 21.99 -26.69 -14.28
CA ALA A 382 21.50 -27.76 -13.39
C ALA A 382 22.51 -28.18 -12.28
N THR A 383 23.75 -27.67 -12.32
CA THR A 383 24.79 -27.84 -11.29
C THR A 383 25.18 -26.55 -10.57
N ALA A 384 24.66 -25.39 -10.98
CA ALA A 384 24.83 -24.12 -10.27
C ALA A 384 23.74 -23.98 -9.19
N ASP A 385 24.16 -23.48 -8.03
CA ASP A 385 23.52 -23.55 -6.71
C ASP A 385 22.17 -22.78 -6.58
N GLY A 386 21.47 -22.47 -7.68
CA GLY A 386 20.24 -21.67 -7.69
C GLY A 386 19.08 -22.29 -6.90
N THR A 387 19.06 -23.61 -6.76
CA THR A 387 18.14 -24.32 -5.85
C THR A 387 18.55 -24.11 -4.39
N THR A 388 19.84 -24.22 -4.07
CA THR A 388 20.36 -23.99 -2.72
C THR A 388 20.15 -22.54 -2.28
N ASP A 389 20.40 -21.57 -3.15
CA ASP A 389 20.18 -20.15 -2.84
C ASP A 389 18.69 -19.85 -2.63
N ALA A 390 17.80 -20.44 -3.44
CA ALA A 390 16.37 -20.37 -3.19
C ALA A 390 15.99 -20.93 -1.81
N VAL A 391 16.54 -22.09 -1.43
CA VAL A 391 16.32 -22.72 -0.14
C VAL A 391 16.87 -21.88 1.01
N ARG A 392 18.05 -21.26 0.86
CA ARG A 392 18.62 -20.35 1.88
C ARG A 392 17.74 -19.14 2.12
N TRP A 393 17.22 -18.51 1.07
CA TRP A 393 16.30 -17.37 1.20
C TRP A 393 14.96 -17.76 1.84
N LEU A 394 14.39 -18.89 1.43
CA LEU A 394 13.16 -19.44 2.05
C LEU A 394 13.40 -19.82 3.51
N ALA A 395 14.55 -20.43 3.83
CA ALA A 395 14.94 -20.76 5.19
C ALA A 395 15.18 -19.52 6.04
N MET A 396 15.80 -18.46 5.50
CA MET A 396 15.93 -17.17 6.19
C MET A 396 14.55 -16.57 6.52
N SER A 397 13.60 -16.65 5.60
CA SER A 397 12.22 -16.23 5.87
C SER A 397 11.61 -17.00 7.04
N GLU A 398 11.71 -18.33 7.03
CA GLU A 398 11.16 -19.18 8.11
C GLU A 398 11.89 -18.99 9.44
N TRP A 399 13.21 -18.80 9.39
CA TRP A 399 14.05 -18.45 10.52
C TRP A 399 13.60 -17.14 11.17
N GLN A 400 13.36 -16.11 10.36
CA GLN A 400 12.87 -14.83 10.83
C GLN A 400 11.48 -14.98 11.47
N ALA A 401 10.59 -15.79 10.88
CA ALA A 401 9.27 -16.07 11.47
C ALA A 401 9.40 -16.69 12.87
N LEU A 402 10.24 -17.72 12.98
CA LEU A 402 10.51 -18.45 14.23
C LEU A 402 11.06 -17.53 15.33
N ARG A 403 12.02 -16.66 14.98
CA ARG A 403 12.67 -15.74 15.93
C ARG A 403 11.75 -14.61 16.43
N ASN A 404 10.74 -14.22 15.65
CA ASN A 404 9.80 -13.16 16.02
C ASN A 404 8.56 -13.67 16.78
N GLY A 405 8.62 -14.89 17.34
CA GLY A 405 7.56 -15.44 18.19
C GLY A 405 6.31 -15.87 17.43
N GLY A 406 6.35 -15.91 16.10
CA GLY A 406 5.26 -16.41 15.26
C GLY A 406 5.48 -17.89 14.94
N PRO A 407 4.79 -18.84 15.59
CA PRO A 407 4.87 -20.27 15.23
C PRO A 407 4.23 -20.58 13.87
N LEU A 408 3.64 -19.59 13.19
CA LEU A 408 2.81 -19.80 12.03
C LEU A 408 3.57 -19.51 10.75
N GLN A 409 3.87 -20.59 10.05
CA GLN A 409 4.75 -20.62 8.89
C GLN A 409 4.04 -20.25 7.60
N SER A 410 4.80 -19.71 6.66
CA SER A 410 4.27 -19.27 5.38
C SER A 410 3.78 -20.47 4.57
N ALA A 411 2.49 -20.51 4.22
CA ALA A 411 1.99 -21.49 3.25
C ALA A 411 2.73 -21.37 1.92
N TRP A 412 3.13 -20.16 1.52
CA TRP A 412 3.90 -19.98 0.29
C TRP A 412 5.29 -20.60 0.38
N ASN A 413 5.97 -20.53 1.52
CA ASN A 413 7.26 -21.18 1.69
C ASN A 413 7.13 -22.69 1.70
N ALA A 414 6.10 -23.23 2.36
CA ALA A 414 5.79 -24.66 2.31
C ALA A 414 5.55 -25.13 0.88
N ILE A 415 4.70 -24.42 0.12
CA ILE A 415 4.44 -24.72 -1.30
C ILE A 415 5.73 -24.63 -2.13
N ALA A 416 6.52 -23.57 -1.95
CA ALA A 416 7.77 -23.37 -2.69
C ALA A 416 8.78 -24.49 -2.42
N LEU A 417 9.02 -24.83 -1.16
CA LEU A 417 9.95 -25.88 -0.76
C LEU A 417 9.49 -27.26 -1.20
N MET A 418 8.19 -27.56 -1.11
CA MET A 418 7.60 -28.79 -1.66
C MET A 418 7.80 -28.90 -3.17
N ARG A 419 7.62 -27.80 -3.91
CA ARG A 419 7.86 -27.75 -5.35
C ARG A 419 9.33 -27.89 -5.71
N ILE A 420 10.22 -27.28 -4.94
CA ILE A 420 11.67 -27.47 -5.06
C ILE A 420 12.01 -28.94 -4.84
N ALA A 421 11.47 -29.56 -3.79
CA ALA A 421 11.77 -30.94 -3.42
C ALA A 421 11.37 -31.95 -4.50
N ARG A 422 10.29 -31.68 -5.25
CA ARG A 422 9.81 -32.55 -6.34
C ARG A 422 10.19 -32.10 -7.75
N ALA A 423 10.98 -31.02 -7.90
CA ALA A 423 11.26 -30.40 -9.21
C ALA A 423 11.93 -31.37 -10.20
N ASP A 424 12.71 -32.34 -9.69
CA ASP A 424 13.49 -33.31 -10.48
C ASP A 424 12.86 -34.71 -10.53
N ALA A 425 11.52 -34.83 -10.48
CA ALA A 425 10.81 -36.11 -10.54
C ALA A 425 10.92 -36.75 -11.95
N PRO A 426 12.03 -37.45 -12.22
CA PRO A 426 12.09 -38.91 -12.05
C PRO A 426 13.09 -39.43 -11.00
N ARG A 427 13.82 -38.56 -10.29
CA ARG A 427 14.66 -38.92 -9.11
C ARG A 427 13.84 -38.87 -7.82
N ALA A 428 14.36 -39.50 -6.76
CA ALA A 428 13.79 -39.37 -5.42
C ALA A 428 13.72 -37.89 -5.02
N SER A 429 12.58 -37.47 -4.48
CA SER A 429 12.39 -36.09 -4.01
C SER A 429 13.36 -35.75 -2.88
N LEU A 430 13.77 -34.48 -2.81
CA LEU A 430 14.61 -34.00 -1.70
C LEU A 430 13.85 -34.17 -0.38
N THR A 431 14.53 -34.67 0.64
CA THR A 431 13.99 -34.77 2.00
C THR A 431 14.12 -33.42 2.72
N LEU A 432 13.41 -33.27 3.84
CA LEU A 432 13.64 -32.10 4.71
C LEU A 432 15.06 -32.06 5.29
N ALA A 433 15.73 -33.21 5.46
CA ALA A 433 17.13 -33.24 5.89
C ALA A 433 18.07 -32.65 4.82
N ASP A 434 17.78 -32.90 3.54
CA ASP A 434 18.53 -32.32 2.43
C ASP A 434 18.36 -30.80 2.39
N LEU A 435 17.12 -30.31 2.54
CA LEU A 435 16.85 -28.88 2.60
C LEU A 435 17.45 -28.21 3.84
N ARG A 436 17.46 -28.89 4.99
CA ARG A 436 18.16 -28.43 6.19
C ARG A 436 19.65 -28.25 5.96
N THR A 437 20.26 -29.15 5.20
CA THR A 437 21.67 -29.03 4.81
C THR A 437 21.88 -27.82 3.91
N GLN A 438 21.03 -27.63 2.90
CA GLN A 438 21.10 -26.50 1.98
C GLN A 438 20.86 -25.14 2.65
N ALA A 439 20.00 -25.10 3.69
CA ALA A 439 19.67 -23.90 4.45
C ALA A 439 20.86 -23.24 5.17
N GLY A 440 21.93 -24.01 5.41
CA GLY A 440 23.14 -23.54 6.09
C GLY A 440 22.83 -22.92 7.46
N PRO A 441 23.16 -21.63 7.69
CA PRO A 441 22.98 -20.98 9.00
C PRO A 441 21.52 -20.91 9.46
N PHE A 442 20.57 -21.08 8.54
CA PHE A 442 19.13 -21.00 8.83
C PHE A 442 18.48 -22.37 9.06
N ALA A 443 19.26 -23.45 9.18
CA ALA A 443 18.75 -24.81 9.33
C ALA A 443 17.79 -25.02 10.52
N GLU A 444 17.92 -24.21 11.58
CA GLU A 444 17.02 -24.25 12.75
C GLU A 444 15.57 -23.84 12.41
N ALA A 445 15.35 -23.16 11.28
CA ALA A 445 14.01 -22.82 10.79
C ALA A 445 13.14 -24.05 10.55
N PHE A 446 13.76 -25.20 10.24
CA PHE A 446 13.10 -26.46 9.94
C PHE A 446 12.90 -27.33 11.19
N ASP A 447 12.47 -26.73 12.29
CA ASP A 447 12.11 -27.43 13.54
C ASP A 447 10.96 -28.42 13.30
N ALA A 448 11.10 -29.65 13.82
CA ALA A 448 10.17 -30.75 13.55
C ALA A 448 8.73 -30.51 14.04
N ARG A 449 8.52 -29.58 15.01
CA ARG A 449 7.18 -29.20 15.47
C ARG A 449 6.36 -28.53 14.37
N TYR A 450 7.03 -27.85 13.46
CA TYR A 450 6.40 -27.08 12.40
C TYR A 450 6.70 -27.62 11.00
N TRP A 451 7.83 -28.32 10.83
CA TRP A 451 8.22 -29.03 9.61
C TRP A 451 8.33 -30.54 9.90
N PRO A 452 7.20 -31.28 9.93
CA PRO A 452 7.21 -32.74 10.05
C PRO A 452 8.03 -33.37 8.93
N GLN A 453 8.70 -34.50 9.20
CA GLN A 453 9.64 -35.13 8.26
C GLN A 453 9.05 -35.47 6.88
N ARG A 454 7.75 -35.81 6.82
CA ARG A 454 7.06 -36.12 5.57
C ARG A 454 6.44 -34.87 4.97
N TRP A 455 6.62 -34.68 3.67
CA TRP A 455 6.06 -33.54 2.93
C TRP A 455 4.53 -33.47 2.98
N ALA A 456 3.85 -34.62 2.89
CA ALA A 456 2.41 -34.69 3.04
C ALA A 456 1.95 -34.16 4.41
N ASP A 457 2.70 -34.45 5.49
CA ASP A 457 2.40 -33.98 6.83
C ASP A 457 2.60 -32.47 6.99
N VAL A 458 3.57 -31.87 6.27
CA VAL A 458 3.75 -30.40 6.21
C VAL A 458 2.50 -29.73 5.64
N ALA A 459 2.02 -30.20 4.48
CA ALA A 459 0.84 -29.64 3.83
C ALA A 459 -0.43 -29.86 4.69
N ALA A 460 -0.60 -31.06 5.24
CA ALA A 460 -1.72 -31.39 6.10
C ALA A 460 -1.75 -30.56 7.39
N LEU A 461 -0.59 -30.25 7.98
CA LEU A 461 -0.48 -29.38 9.15
C LEU A 461 -1.02 -27.97 8.84
N ARG A 462 -0.59 -27.37 7.74
CA ARG A 462 -1.07 -26.03 7.31
C ARG A 462 -2.57 -26.04 7.03
N LEU A 463 -3.07 -27.06 6.34
CA LEU A 463 -4.50 -27.18 6.06
C LEU A 463 -5.33 -27.30 7.35
N ARG A 464 -4.86 -28.06 8.36
CA ARG A 464 -5.53 -28.11 9.68
C ARG A 464 -5.50 -26.75 10.40
N GLU A 465 -4.42 -25.99 10.29
CA GLU A 465 -4.34 -24.63 10.84
C GLU A 465 -5.33 -23.67 10.16
N HIS A 466 -5.52 -23.81 8.84
CA HIS A 466 -6.56 -23.13 8.08
C HIS A 466 -7.96 -23.50 8.52
N ASP A 467 -8.26 -24.79 8.60
CA ASP A 467 -9.59 -25.31 8.89
C ASP A 467 -10.04 -24.95 10.31
N SER A 468 -9.12 -25.00 11.27
CA SER A 468 -9.37 -24.57 12.65
C SER A 468 -9.48 -23.05 12.84
N GLY A 469 -9.14 -22.27 11.82
CA GLY A 469 -9.06 -20.81 11.91
C GLY A 469 -7.90 -20.28 12.76
N ARG A 470 -7.00 -21.16 13.24
CA ARG A 470 -5.75 -20.76 13.92
C ARG A 470 -4.84 -19.94 13.00
N HIS A 471 -4.89 -20.20 11.69
CA HIS A 471 -4.21 -19.36 10.71
C HIS A 471 -4.97 -19.36 9.39
N ARG A 472 -5.34 -18.21 8.83
CA ARG A 472 -6.11 -18.16 7.59
C ARG A 472 -5.23 -17.87 6.37
N TYR A 473 -5.10 -18.89 5.52
CA TYR A 473 -4.56 -18.78 4.16
C TYR A 473 -5.64 -18.39 3.13
N GLY A 474 -5.25 -17.66 2.07
CA GLY A 474 -6.14 -17.35 0.95
C GLY A 474 -6.38 -18.56 0.03
N HIS A 475 -7.42 -18.50 -0.81
CA HIS A 475 -7.85 -19.64 -1.64
C HIS A 475 -6.75 -20.21 -2.56
N VAL A 476 -5.91 -19.35 -3.15
CA VAL A 476 -4.79 -19.80 -4.00
C VAL A 476 -3.76 -20.58 -3.18
N GLN A 477 -3.49 -20.17 -1.94
CA GLN A 477 -2.57 -20.87 -1.04
C GLN A 477 -3.15 -22.21 -0.59
N VAL A 478 -4.43 -22.25 -0.22
CA VAL A 478 -5.13 -23.50 0.12
C VAL A 478 -5.10 -24.47 -1.07
N SER A 479 -5.39 -23.98 -2.27
CA SER A 479 -5.31 -24.78 -3.50
C SER A 479 -3.90 -25.30 -3.77
N GLY A 480 -2.89 -24.46 -3.53
CA GLY A 480 -1.49 -24.86 -3.59
C GLY A 480 -1.17 -25.99 -2.60
N LEU A 481 -1.53 -25.83 -1.33
CA LEU A 481 -1.31 -26.84 -0.30
C LEU A 481 -2.03 -28.16 -0.60
N LEU A 482 -3.27 -28.12 -1.09
CA LEU A 482 -4.03 -29.31 -1.47
C LEU A 482 -3.39 -30.03 -2.66
N LEU A 483 -2.89 -29.28 -3.65
CA LEU A 483 -2.17 -29.86 -4.78
C LEU A 483 -0.88 -30.56 -4.33
N GLU A 484 -0.07 -29.90 -3.50
CA GLU A 484 1.17 -30.50 -3.00
C GLU A 484 0.88 -31.69 -2.06
N LEU A 485 -0.17 -31.62 -1.22
CA LEU A 485 -0.62 -32.75 -0.40
C LEU A 485 -0.99 -33.96 -1.27
N ALA A 486 -1.80 -33.76 -2.31
CA ALA A 486 -2.21 -34.84 -3.19
C ALA A 486 -1.03 -35.45 -3.94
N TRP A 487 -0.06 -34.63 -4.38
CA TRP A 487 1.14 -35.11 -5.05
C TRP A 487 2.01 -35.98 -4.15
N PHE A 488 2.35 -35.50 -2.94
CA PHE A 488 3.20 -36.24 -2.02
C PHE A 488 2.49 -37.45 -1.40
N ALA A 489 1.18 -37.36 -1.11
CA ALA A 489 0.41 -38.51 -0.66
C ALA A 489 0.41 -39.62 -1.73
N ASN A 490 0.28 -39.27 -3.02
CA ASN A 490 0.33 -40.25 -4.09
C ASN A 490 1.72 -40.89 -4.21
N ALA A 491 2.79 -40.08 -4.13
CA ALA A 491 4.16 -40.57 -4.16
C ALA A 491 4.47 -41.51 -2.97
N ASP A 492 3.85 -41.27 -1.83
CA ASP A 492 3.93 -42.11 -0.62
C ASP A 492 3.00 -43.35 -0.66
N GLY A 493 2.15 -43.50 -1.69
CA GLY A 493 1.16 -44.59 -1.80
C GLY A 493 -0.11 -44.42 -0.95
N ASP A 494 -0.34 -43.24 -0.38
CA ASP A 494 -1.55 -42.90 0.39
C ASP A 494 -2.68 -42.43 -0.55
N HIS A 495 -3.28 -43.39 -1.25
CA HIS A 495 -4.39 -43.13 -2.18
C HIS A 495 -5.64 -42.51 -1.53
N PRO A 496 -6.06 -42.88 -0.30
CA PRO A 496 -7.18 -42.22 0.38
C PRO A 496 -6.96 -40.72 0.59
N THR A 497 -5.78 -40.32 1.09
CA THR A 497 -5.45 -38.90 1.29
C THR A 497 -5.34 -38.17 -0.05
N THR A 498 -4.75 -38.82 -1.07
CA THR A 498 -4.66 -38.28 -2.43
C THR A 498 -6.03 -37.93 -2.98
N ARG A 499 -6.98 -38.88 -2.95
CA ARG A 499 -8.35 -38.67 -3.46
C ARG A 499 -9.06 -37.55 -2.72
N THR A 500 -9.01 -37.57 -1.39
CA THR A 500 -9.65 -36.54 -0.54
C THR A 500 -9.09 -35.15 -0.84
N ALA A 501 -7.77 -35.03 -1.01
CA ALA A 501 -7.13 -33.75 -1.34
C ALA A 501 -7.49 -33.27 -2.75
N MET A 502 -7.58 -34.16 -3.74
CA MET A 502 -8.00 -33.84 -5.11
C MET A 502 -9.45 -33.39 -5.18
N GLU A 503 -10.37 -34.06 -4.49
CA GLU A 503 -11.79 -33.69 -4.40
C GLU A 503 -11.93 -32.28 -3.81
N ARG A 504 -11.31 -32.05 -2.65
CA ARG A 504 -11.32 -30.74 -2.00
C ARG A 504 -10.66 -29.64 -2.82
N LEU A 505 -9.60 -29.97 -3.59
CA LEU A 505 -8.98 -29.03 -4.53
C LEU A 505 -9.97 -28.65 -5.65
N SER A 506 -10.66 -29.63 -6.23
CA SER A 506 -11.68 -29.40 -7.26
C SER A 506 -12.75 -28.41 -6.79
N GLU A 507 -13.26 -28.58 -5.57
CA GLU A 507 -14.21 -27.65 -4.94
C GLU A 507 -13.61 -26.24 -4.77
N THR A 508 -12.43 -26.15 -4.16
CA THR A 508 -11.77 -24.87 -3.84
C THR A 508 -11.42 -24.06 -5.09
N THR A 509 -11.14 -24.72 -6.22
CA THR A 509 -10.76 -24.03 -7.46
C THR A 509 -11.89 -23.18 -8.06
N GLN A 510 -13.14 -23.42 -7.71
CA GLN A 510 -14.29 -22.68 -8.23
C GLN A 510 -14.26 -21.19 -7.83
N ASP A 511 -13.68 -20.89 -6.67
CA ASP A 511 -13.56 -19.55 -6.10
C ASP A 511 -12.31 -18.78 -6.57
N LEU A 512 -11.51 -19.36 -7.47
CA LEU A 512 -10.27 -18.74 -7.97
C LEU A 512 -10.51 -17.86 -9.19
N ALA A 513 -9.63 -16.87 -9.38
CA ALA A 513 -9.55 -16.10 -10.61
C ALA A 513 -9.33 -17.03 -11.83
N PRO A 514 -9.83 -16.70 -13.04
CA PRO A 514 -9.79 -17.61 -14.19
C PRO A 514 -8.40 -18.17 -14.51
N HIS A 515 -7.36 -17.35 -14.42
CA HIS A 515 -5.99 -17.77 -14.70
C HIS A 515 -5.48 -18.80 -13.67
N ASP A 516 -5.65 -18.52 -12.37
CA ASP A 516 -5.23 -19.44 -11.31
C ASP A 516 -6.04 -20.74 -11.37
N ARG A 517 -7.34 -20.65 -11.65
CA ARG A 517 -8.23 -21.81 -11.87
C ARG A 517 -7.73 -22.69 -13.01
N ALA A 518 -7.38 -22.10 -14.15
CA ALA A 518 -6.88 -22.85 -15.31
C ALA A 518 -5.62 -23.65 -14.95
N TYR A 519 -4.69 -23.06 -14.19
CA TYR A 519 -3.50 -23.74 -13.69
C TYR A 519 -3.86 -24.97 -12.83
N PHE A 520 -4.72 -24.80 -11.81
CA PHE A 520 -5.04 -25.91 -10.90
C PHE A 520 -5.87 -27.01 -11.56
N VAL A 521 -6.79 -26.66 -12.48
CA VAL A 521 -7.55 -27.64 -13.27
C VAL A 521 -6.60 -28.47 -14.14
N GLN A 522 -5.61 -27.84 -14.76
CA GLN A 522 -4.62 -28.56 -15.56
C GLN A 522 -3.73 -29.46 -14.69
N ALA A 523 -3.29 -28.97 -13.53
CA ALA A 523 -2.48 -29.74 -12.60
C ALA A 523 -3.25 -30.96 -12.03
N LEU A 524 -4.55 -30.80 -11.73
CA LEU A 524 -5.43 -31.89 -11.32
C LEU A 524 -5.53 -32.98 -12.40
N LYS A 525 -5.70 -32.60 -13.67
CA LYS A 525 -5.74 -33.55 -14.79
C LYS A 525 -4.46 -34.36 -14.90
N GLN A 526 -3.31 -33.70 -14.77
CA GLN A 526 -2.00 -34.36 -14.80
C GLN A 526 -1.84 -35.34 -13.63
N LEU A 527 -2.28 -34.96 -12.43
CA LEU A 527 -2.21 -35.84 -11.26
C LEU A 527 -3.19 -37.02 -11.35
N ALA A 528 -4.38 -36.83 -11.91
CA ALA A 528 -5.35 -37.89 -12.17
C ALA A 528 -4.78 -38.94 -13.15
N GLN A 529 -4.14 -38.50 -14.22
CA GLN A 529 -3.47 -39.39 -15.17
C GLN A 529 -2.33 -40.18 -14.51
N ALA A 530 -1.57 -39.55 -13.61
CA ALA A 530 -0.48 -40.21 -12.89
C ALA A 530 -0.98 -41.22 -11.83
N THR A 531 -2.16 -41.00 -11.25
CA THR A 531 -2.79 -41.93 -10.29
C THR A 531 -3.42 -43.13 -11.00
N GLU A 532 -4.00 -42.95 -12.18
CA GLU A 532 -4.55 -44.05 -13.01
C GLU A 532 -3.47 -44.93 -13.65
N ALA A 533 -2.26 -44.39 -13.87
CA ALA A 533 -1.12 -45.12 -14.41
C ALA A 533 -0.32 -45.91 -13.36
N ALA A 534 -0.62 -45.75 -12.06
CA ALA A 534 0.01 -46.52 -10.99
C ALA A 534 -0.65 -47.92 -10.91
N PRO A 535 0.14 -49.01 -10.92
CA PRO A 535 -0.35 -50.38 -11.02
C PRO A 535 -1.15 -50.87 -9.81
#